data_AF-A0A5N3ZZB4-F1
#
_entry.id   AF-A0A5N3ZZB4-F1
#
_cell.length_a   1.000
_cell.length_b   1.000
_cell.length_c   1.000
_cell.angle_alpha   90.00
_cell.angle_beta   90.00
_cell.angle_gamma   90.00
#
_symmetry.space_group_name_H-M   'P 1'
#
loop_
_entity.id
_entity.type
_entity.pdbx_description
1 polymer ?
#
loop_
_entity_poly.entity_id
_entity_poly.type
_entity_poly.pdbx_seq_one_letter_code
_entity_poly.pdbx_strand_id
1 'polypeptide(L)'
;VLIVEKITDKLPRLQVDTDGCSHLRDIPLADDLFYQSREVDGILGAETFSCLIGSGRVLGTAGKPIALQTTLGYVVMGKVPVAPVQTDIQACFTVSNESSLEQLMKKFWEVEEVPQKAIPKPEEVECDKLYRCTKARDEE
;
A
#
# COMPACT_ATOMS: atom_id res chain seq x y z
N VAL A 1 4.88 -16.63 6.54
CA VAL A 1 3.79 -15.75 6.04
C VAL A 1 3.57 -14.68 7.08
N LEU A 2 3.76 -13.41 6.71
CA LEU A 2 3.43 -12.29 7.57
C LEU A 2 1.93 -11.99 7.41
N ILE A 3 1.18 -12.10 8.50
CA ILE A 3 -0.25 -11.76 8.52
C ILE A 3 -0.36 -10.52 9.40
N VAL A 4 -0.86 -9.44 8.83
CA VAL A 4 -1.08 -8.17 9.55
C VAL A 4 -2.58 -8.01 9.75
N GLU A 5 -3.00 -7.69 10.98
CA GLU A 5 -4.43 -7.54 11.31
C GLU A 5 -5.07 -6.32 10.63
N LYS A 6 -4.30 -5.25 10.42
CA LYS A 6 -4.77 -4.00 9.81
C LYS A 6 -3.69 -3.36 8.96
N ILE A 7 -4.01 -3.08 7.69
CA ILE A 7 -3.07 -2.51 6.71
C ILE A 7 -3.15 -0.98 6.65
N THR A 8 -4.35 -0.41 6.83
CA THR A 8 -4.58 1.05 6.79
C THR A 8 -5.56 1.47 7.86
N ASP A 9 -5.34 2.67 8.42
CA ASP A 9 -6.32 3.40 9.22
C ASP A 9 -7.24 4.25 8.34
N LYS A 10 -8.14 5.01 8.97
CA LYS A 10 -8.97 6.00 8.29
C LYS A 10 -8.11 7.04 7.56
N LEU A 11 -8.48 7.30 6.32
CA LEU A 11 -7.87 8.30 5.46
C LEU A 11 -8.93 9.29 4.95
N PRO A 12 -8.57 10.57 4.81
CA PRO A 12 -7.44 11.22 5.46
C PRO A 12 -7.56 11.12 6.99
N ARG A 13 -6.43 11.15 7.72
CA ARG A 13 -6.45 11.07 9.20
C ARG A 13 -7.15 12.26 9.85
N LEU A 14 -7.05 13.41 9.20
CA LEU A 14 -7.69 14.66 9.60
C LEU A 14 -8.56 15.14 8.44
N GLN A 15 -9.63 15.86 8.75
CA GLN A 15 -10.46 16.44 7.72
C GLN A 15 -9.67 17.46 6.91
N VAL A 16 -9.87 17.41 5.59
CA VAL A 16 -9.23 18.32 4.65
C VAL A 16 -10.06 19.58 4.53
N ASP A 17 -9.40 20.73 4.55
CA ASP A 17 -10.04 22.00 4.21
C ASP A 17 -10.23 22.10 2.69
N THR A 18 -11.48 21.99 2.25
CA THR A 18 -11.84 22.06 0.82
C THR A 18 -11.92 23.50 0.29
N ASP A 19 -11.97 24.51 1.16
CA ASP A 19 -12.10 25.92 0.72
C ASP A 19 -10.87 26.35 -0.08
N GLY A 20 -9.70 25.85 0.32
CA GLY A 20 -8.44 26.07 -0.36
C GLY A 20 -8.24 25.28 -1.66
N CYS A 21 -9.22 24.47 -2.09
CA CYS A 21 -9.10 23.55 -3.23
C CYS A 21 -10.21 23.77 -4.28
N SER A 22 -10.47 25.03 -4.65
CA SER A 22 -11.53 25.38 -5.60
C SER A 22 -11.41 24.71 -6.98
N HIS A 23 -10.19 24.42 -7.43
CA HIS A 23 -9.92 23.72 -8.69
C HIS A 23 -10.40 22.25 -8.72
N LEU A 24 -10.82 21.70 -7.57
CA LEU A 24 -11.34 20.33 -7.46
C LEU A 24 -12.87 20.26 -7.45
N ARG A 25 -13.59 21.39 -7.43
CA ARG A 25 -15.06 21.39 -7.23
C ARG A 25 -15.86 20.89 -8.43
N ASP A 26 -15.38 21.16 -9.64
CA ASP A 26 -16.15 20.94 -10.88
C ASP A 26 -15.58 19.80 -11.72
N ILE A 27 -14.93 18.82 -11.08
CA ILE A 27 -14.34 17.67 -11.75
C ILE A 27 -14.92 16.37 -11.19
N PRO A 28 -15.07 15.31 -12.01
CA PRO A 28 -15.59 14.03 -11.54
C PRO A 28 -14.53 13.33 -10.69
N LEU A 29 -14.61 13.47 -9.37
CA LEU A 29 -13.68 12.83 -8.43
C LEU A 29 -13.97 11.33 -8.34
N ALA A 30 -12.93 10.54 -8.06
CA ALA A 30 -13.09 9.12 -7.76
C ALA A 30 -13.70 8.87 -6.37
N ASP A 31 -13.53 9.83 -5.47
CA ASP A 31 -14.13 9.86 -4.14
C ASP A 31 -14.60 11.29 -3.83
N ASP A 32 -15.92 11.50 -3.90
CA ASP A 32 -16.54 12.79 -3.58
C ASP A 32 -16.39 13.16 -2.10
N LEU A 33 -16.04 12.21 -1.25
CA LEU A 33 -15.88 12.37 0.20
C LEU A 33 -14.41 12.28 0.63
N PHE A 34 -13.45 12.50 -0.28
CA PHE A 34 -12.01 12.43 -0.04
C PHE A 34 -11.53 13.32 1.12
N TYR A 35 -12.31 14.34 1.47
CA TYR A 35 -12.00 15.30 2.52
C TYR A 35 -12.38 14.82 3.93
N GLN A 36 -13.16 13.73 4.04
CA GLN A 36 -13.66 13.19 5.30
C GLN A 36 -12.83 12.01 5.77
N SER A 37 -12.48 11.98 7.06
CA SER A 37 -11.77 10.84 7.63
C SER A 37 -12.64 9.57 7.67
N ARG A 38 -12.32 8.59 6.82
CA ARG A 38 -13.13 7.38 6.61
C ARG A 38 -12.25 6.15 6.38
N GLU A 39 -12.80 4.97 6.64
CA GLU A 39 -12.09 3.71 6.34
C GLU A 39 -11.88 3.57 4.82
N VAL A 40 -10.81 2.90 4.43
CA VAL A 40 -10.53 2.59 3.03
C VAL A 40 -11.37 1.38 2.60
N ASP A 41 -12.14 1.53 1.51
CA ASP A 41 -13.01 0.46 1.01
C ASP A 41 -12.24 -0.73 0.41
N GLY A 42 -11.04 -0.48 -0.13
CA GLY A 42 -10.20 -1.52 -0.71
C GLY A 42 -8.79 -1.02 -1.08
N ILE A 43 -7.86 -1.97 -1.20
CA ILE A 43 -6.48 -1.71 -1.60
C ILE A 43 -6.26 -2.29 -3.00
N LEU A 44 -5.81 -1.46 -3.93
CA LEU A 44 -5.50 -1.88 -5.30
C LEU A 44 -4.02 -2.22 -5.42
N GLY A 45 -3.73 -3.37 -6.03
CA GLY A 45 -2.35 -3.80 -6.29
C GLY A 45 -1.65 -2.87 -7.28
N ALA A 46 -0.35 -2.64 -7.09
CA ALA A 46 0.43 -1.70 -7.91
C ALA A 46 0.43 -2.05 -9.42
N GLU A 47 0.29 -3.34 -9.77
CA GLU A 47 0.18 -3.82 -11.14
C GLU A 47 -1.04 -3.25 -11.89
N THR A 48 -2.11 -2.88 -11.16
CA THR A 48 -3.33 -2.32 -11.75
C THR A 48 -3.19 -0.82 -12.07
N PHE A 49 -2.23 -0.14 -11.43
CA PHE A 49 -2.09 1.31 -11.52
C PHE A 49 -1.89 1.80 -12.97
N SER A 50 -1.09 1.09 -13.76
CA SER A 50 -0.81 1.43 -15.16
C SER A 50 -2.06 1.36 -16.06
N CYS A 51 -3.01 0.50 -15.73
CA CYS A 51 -4.28 0.37 -16.47
C CYS A 51 -5.31 1.43 -16.04
N LEU A 52 -5.21 1.92 -14.79
CA LEU A 52 -6.14 2.90 -14.23
C LEU A 52 -5.78 4.33 -14.60
N ILE A 53 -4.49 4.65 -14.71
CA ILE A 53 -4.01 6.02 -14.87
C ILE A 53 -4.36 6.62 -16.25
N GLY A 54 -4.93 7.82 -16.23
CA GLY A 54 -5.23 8.61 -17.42
C GLY A 54 -4.18 9.69 -17.70
N SER A 55 -4.39 10.46 -18.76
CA SER A 55 -3.51 11.57 -19.16
C SER A 55 -3.90 12.91 -18.55
N GLY A 56 -5.15 13.07 -18.09
CA GLY A 56 -5.67 14.31 -17.54
C GLY A 56 -5.06 14.70 -16.19
N ARG A 57 -4.76 15.99 -16.03
CA ARG A 57 -4.25 16.59 -14.79
C ARG A 57 -4.90 17.94 -14.56
N VAL A 58 -5.32 18.17 -13.32
CA VAL A 58 -5.85 19.47 -12.88
C VAL A 58 -4.92 19.99 -11.79
N LEU A 59 -4.29 21.12 -12.07
CA LEU A 59 -3.29 21.72 -11.19
C LEU A 59 -3.93 22.83 -10.35
N GLY A 60 -3.69 22.80 -9.05
CA GLY A 60 -3.95 23.95 -8.18
C GLY A 60 -2.82 24.97 -8.24
N THR A 61 -2.94 26.04 -7.45
CA THR A 61 -1.84 26.98 -7.22
C THR A 61 -0.68 26.31 -6.47
N ALA A 62 0.48 26.97 -6.39
CA ALA A 62 1.65 26.41 -5.72
C ALA A 62 1.33 25.95 -4.28
N GLY A 63 1.68 24.70 -3.97
CA GLY A 63 1.43 24.09 -2.67
C GLY A 63 0.03 23.50 -2.48
N LYS A 64 -0.86 23.57 -3.48
CA LYS A 64 -2.17 22.91 -3.48
C LYS A 64 -2.08 21.50 -4.08
N PRO A 65 -3.03 20.61 -3.75
CA PRO A 65 -3.06 19.27 -4.33
C PRO A 65 -3.34 19.33 -5.83
N ILE A 66 -2.97 18.27 -6.54
CA ILE A 66 -3.30 18.05 -7.95
C ILE A 66 -4.40 16.99 -8.04
N ALA A 67 -5.23 17.07 -9.09
CA ALA A 67 -6.12 15.98 -9.45
C ALA A 67 -5.52 15.23 -10.65
N LEU A 68 -5.41 13.92 -10.55
CA LEU A 68 -4.95 13.06 -11.63
C LEU A 68 -6.11 12.22 -12.12
N GLN A 69 -6.32 12.21 -13.43
CA GLN A 69 -7.36 11.39 -14.03
C GLN A 69 -7.04 9.91 -13.89
N THR A 70 -8.03 9.12 -13.50
CA THR A 70 -8.03 7.66 -13.62
C THR A 70 -9.34 7.19 -14.25
N THR A 71 -9.45 5.89 -14.57
CA THR A 71 -10.71 5.29 -15.03
C THR A 71 -11.83 5.34 -13.99
N LEU A 72 -11.51 5.54 -12.71
CA LEU A 72 -12.47 5.64 -11.60
C LEU A 72 -12.94 7.09 -11.36
N GLY A 73 -12.36 8.06 -12.06
CA GLY A 73 -12.50 9.49 -11.76
C GLY A 73 -11.15 10.14 -11.41
N TYR A 74 -11.17 11.41 -11.05
CA TYR A 74 -9.97 12.13 -10.64
C TYR A 74 -9.60 11.80 -9.19
N VAL A 75 -8.37 11.36 -8.98
CA VAL A 75 -7.81 11.14 -7.64
C VAL A 75 -7.02 12.36 -7.19
N VAL A 76 -7.18 12.76 -5.94
CA VAL A 76 -6.49 13.91 -5.36
C VAL A 76 -5.12 13.46 -4.83
N MET A 77 -4.06 14.15 -5.23
CA MET A 77 -2.69 13.85 -4.84
C MET A 77 -1.93 15.07 -4.36
N GLY A 78 -1.00 14.85 -3.44
CA GLY A 78 -0.13 15.90 -2.89
C GLY A 78 -0.60 16.39 -1.52
N LYS A 79 -0.01 17.52 -1.10
CA LYS A 79 -0.32 18.10 0.21
C LYS A 79 -1.68 18.77 0.16
N VAL A 80 -2.52 18.44 1.13
CA VAL A 80 -3.83 19.05 1.33
C VAL A 80 -3.76 19.99 2.54
N PRO A 81 -4.42 21.16 2.49
CA PRO A 81 -4.58 21.97 3.69
C PRO A 81 -5.41 21.20 4.71
N VAL A 82 -4.92 21.12 5.93
CA VAL A 82 -5.61 20.44 7.03
C VAL A 82 -6.52 21.45 7.71
N ALA A 83 -7.77 21.06 7.99
CA ALA A 83 -8.67 21.91 8.75
C ALA A 83 -8.03 22.24 10.13
N PRO A 84 -8.14 23.48 10.62
CA PRO A 84 -7.52 23.87 11.89
C PRO A 84 -8.08 23.00 13.02
N VAL A 85 -7.22 22.17 13.61
CA VAL A 85 -7.55 21.36 14.78
C VAL A 85 -7.12 22.15 16.02
N GLN A 86 -7.98 22.24 17.04
CA GLN A 86 -7.68 22.94 18.31
C GLN A 86 -6.60 22.24 19.15
N THR A 87 -6.01 21.15 18.66
CA THR A 87 -5.04 20.33 19.38
C THR A 87 -3.85 20.10 18.45
N ASP A 88 -2.63 20.34 18.94
CA ASP A 88 -1.39 20.00 18.25
C ASP A 88 -1.30 18.46 18.11
N ILE A 89 -1.88 17.93 17.03
CA ILE A 89 -1.74 16.51 16.70
C ILE A 89 -0.42 16.36 15.96
N GLN A 90 0.68 16.27 16.71
CA GLN A 90 1.90 15.66 16.20
C GLN A 90 1.61 14.19 15.92
N ALA A 91 1.51 13.81 14.65
CA ALA A 91 1.52 12.41 14.26
C ALA A 91 2.92 11.84 14.48
N CYS A 92 3.22 11.45 15.72
CA CYS A 92 4.41 10.68 16.04
C CYS A 92 4.12 9.22 15.66
N PHE A 93 4.78 8.71 14.64
CA PHE A 93 4.84 7.26 14.41
C PHE A 93 5.80 6.64 15.44
N THR A 94 5.39 6.63 16.71
CA THR A 94 6.07 5.81 17.72
C THR A 94 5.65 4.37 17.49
N VAL A 95 6.52 3.60 16.83
CA VAL A 95 6.48 2.15 16.88
C VAL A 95 6.91 1.76 18.30
N SER A 96 5.97 1.74 19.24
CA SER A 96 6.19 1.12 20.55
C SER A 96 6.06 -0.39 20.37
N ASN A 97 7.11 -1.01 19.85
CA ASN A 97 7.17 -2.46 19.76
C ASN A 97 7.81 -3.01 21.04
N GLU A 98 7.18 -4.01 21.64
CA GLU A 98 7.69 -4.80 22.79
C GLU A 98 8.97 -5.59 22.46
N SER A 99 9.36 -5.67 21.19
CA SER A 99 10.59 -6.33 20.72
C SER A 99 11.60 -5.32 20.16
N SER A 100 12.89 -5.55 20.42
CA SER A 100 13.96 -4.64 19.97
C SER A 100 13.93 -4.48 18.45
N LEU A 101 14.17 -3.26 17.97
CA LEU A 101 14.18 -2.93 16.54
C LEU A 101 15.02 -3.91 15.72
N GLU A 102 16.16 -4.35 16.26
CA GLU A 102 17.05 -5.33 15.62
C GLU A 102 16.36 -6.66 15.32
N GLN A 103 15.50 -7.16 16.22
CA GLN A 103 14.78 -8.42 16.01
C GLN A 103 13.73 -8.28 14.92
N LEU A 104 13.06 -7.12 14.85
CA LEU A 104 12.08 -6.83 13.81
C LEU A 104 12.75 -6.70 12.44
N MET A 105 13.87 -5.97 12.39
CA MET A 105 14.68 -5.87 11.17
C MET A 105 15.18 -7.24 10.72
N LYS A 106 15.68 -8.07 11.63
CA LYS A 106 16.13 -9.42 11.28
C LYS A 106 15.01 -10.27 10.66
N LYS A 107 13.82 -10.29 11.28
CA LYS A 107 12.65 -11.02 10.75
C LYS A 107 12.18 -10.48 9.41
N PHE A 108 12.21 -9.17 9.21
CA PHE A 108 11.84 -8.55 7.94
C PHE A 108 12.75 -9.06 6.81
N TRP A 109 14.07 -9.04 7.02
CA TRP A 109 15.03 -9.55 6.06
C TRP A 109 14.91 -11.06 5.84
N GLU A 110 14.66 -11.86 6.88
CA GLU A 110 14.40 -13.31 6.73
C GLU A 110 13.16 -13.62 5.86
N VAL A 111 12.16 -12.74 5.84
CA VAL A 111 10.93 -12.92 5.06
C VAL A 111 11.07 -12.43 3.62
N GLU A 112 11.78 -11.32 3.40
CA GLU A 112 11.98 -10.76 2.06
C GLU A 112 13.13 -11.42 1.28
N GLU A 113 14.15 -11.96 1.97
CA GLU A 113 15.25 -12.63 1.29
C GLU A 113 14.77 -13.91 0.61
N VAL A 114 15.07 -14.03 -0.69
CA VAL A 114 14.89 -15.27 -1.43
C VAL A 114 15.79 -16.32 -0.77
N PRO A 115 15.26 -17.48 -0.34
CA PRO A 115 16.06 -18.47 0.33
C PRO A 115 17.24 -18.84 -0.57
N GLN A 116 18.46 -18.60 -0.11
CA GLN A 116 19.63 -19.15 -0.76
C GLN A 116 19.43 -20.66 -0.78
N LYS A 117 19.46 -21.29 -1.97
CA LYS A 117 19.33 -22.74 -2.11
C LYS A 117 20.33 -23.39 -1.15
N ALA A 118 19.82 -23.96 -0.06
CA ALA A 118 20.63 -24.76 0.82
C ALA A 118 21.25 -25.87 -0.04
N ILE A 119 22.54 -26.14 0.18
CA ILE A 119 23.20 -27.28 -0.45
C ILE A 119 22.40 -28.52 -0.03
N PRO A 120 21.77 -29.25 -0.97
CA PRO A 120 20.90 -30.35 -0.62
C PRO A 120 21.70 -31.43 0.11
N LYS A 121 21.11 -31.99 1.15
CA LYS A 121 21.75 -33.09 1.87
C LYS A 121 21.87 -34.31 0.93
N PRO A 122 22.88 -35.18 1.11
CA PRO A 122 23.03 -36.38 0.29
C PRO A 122 21.75 -37.23 0.23
N GLU A 123 21.04 -37.34 1.36
CA GLU A 123 19.78 -38.05 1.51
C GLU A 123 18.64 -37.43 0.68
N GLU A 124 18.58 -36.10 0.59
CA GLU A 124 17.58 -35.39 -0.20
C GLU A 124 17.82 -35.59 -1.71
N VAL A 125 19.09 -35.61 -2.13
CA VAL A 125 19.48 -35.92 -3.51
C VAL A 125 19.10 -37.36 -3.87
N GLU A 126 19.29 -38.29 -2.94
CA GLU A 126 18.94 -39.70 -3.13
C GLU A 126 17.43 -39.92 -3.19
N CYS A 127 16.66 -39.26 -2.32
CA CYS A 127 15.20 -39.26 -2.35
C CYS A 127 14.63 -38.65 -3.65
N ASP A 128 15.18 -37.52 -4.12
CA ASP A 128 14.72 -36.88 -5.36
C ASP A 128 15.03 -37.76 -6.59
N LYS A 129 16.18 -38.44 -6.60
CA LYS A 129 16.50 -39.45 -7.62
C LYS A 129 15.52 -40.62 -7.58
N LEU A 130 15.25 -41.17 -6.40
CA LEU A 130 14.33 -42.29 -6.24
C LEU A 130 12.92 -41.90 -6.74
N TYR A 131 12.43 -40.73 -6.33
CA TYR A 131 11.12 -40.22 -6.75
C TYR A 131 11.04 -40.06 -8.26
N ARG A 132 12.01 -39.38 -8.89
CA ARG A 132 12.07 -39.22 -10.36
C ARG A 132 12.15 -40.54 -11.12
N CYS A 133 12.82 -41.54 -10.57
CA CYS A 133 13.00 -42.84 -11.22
C CYS A 133 11.82 -43.79 -11.01
N THR A 134 11.04 -43.63 -9.93
CA THR A 134 10.00 -44.61 -9.55
C THR A 134 8.58 -44.08 -9.62
N LYS A 135 8.39 -42.77 -9.72
CA LYS A 135 7.08 -42.13 -9.78
C LYS A 135 6.91 -41.44 -11.12
N ALA A 136 5.94 -41.93 -11.88
CA ALA A 136 5.36 -41.21 -13.01
C ALA A 136 3.99 -40.68 -12.56
N ARG A 137 3.55 -39.57 -13.17
CA ARG A 137 2.19 -39.06 -12.97
C ARG A 137 1.23 -40.01 -13.70
N ASP A 138 0.20 -40.46 -13.01
CA ASP A 138 -0.84 -41.29 -13.64
C ASP A 138 -1.51 -40.49 -14.76
N GLU A 139 -1.75 -41.15 -15.89
CA GLU A 139 -2.53 -40.59 -16.99
C GLU A 139 -4.01 -40.58 -16.57
N GLU A 140 -4.62 -39.40 -16.63
CA GLU A 140 -6.05 -39.17 -16.37
C GLU A 140 -6.86 -39.33 -17.66
#